data_AF-A0A420FP78-F1
#
_entry.id   AF-A0A420FP78-F1
#
_cell.length_a   1.000
_cell.length_b   1.000
_cell.length_c   1.000
_cell.angle_alpha   90.00
_cell.angle_beta   90.00
_cell.angle_gamma   90.00
#
_symmetry.space_group_name_H-M   'P 1'
#
loop_
_entity.id
_entity.type
_entity.pdbx_description
1 polymer ?
#
loop_
_entity_poly.entity_id
_entity_poly.type
_entity_poly.pdbx_seq_one_letter_code
_entity_poly.pdbx_strand_id
1 'polypeptide(L)'
;MQNLFIAITISCFVLFWCAIRHKLSTRVYIIWSLFISFAAVAGFFIQFPPSFALTLLGTVITIVCCSILLVNTKINMYLLLAIHISRIPVEFILYALFKAKMLPREMTFIGCNYDIVFGITALIFLITGIFFRKIFNFQIFRLWNIFGICSVLIVVLLGILSSPIPI
;
A
#
# COMPACT_ATOMS: atom_id res chain seq x y z
N MET A 1 -1.55 -13.51 13.47
CA MET A 1 -1.72 -12.75 12.22
C MET A 1 -2.36 -11.38 12.45
N GLN A 2 -3.50 -11.31 13.15
CA GLN A 2 -4.20 -10.03 13.39
C GLN A 2 -3.35 -8.98 14.12
N ASN A 3 -2.70 -9.34 15.24
CA ASN A 3 -1.85 -8.40 15.99
C ASN A 3 -0.67 -7.87 15.16
N LEU A 4 -0.09 -8.73 14.30
CA LEU A 4 0.99 -8.35 13.40
C LEU A 4 0.50 -7.35 12.35
N PHE A 5 -0.68 -7.59 11.75
CA PHE A 5 -1.29 -6.68 10.79
C PHE A 5 -1.57 -5.29 11.41
N ILE A 6 -2.13 -5.27 12.63
CA ILE A 6 -2.38 -4.02 13.37
C ILE A 6 -1.06 -3.27 13.68
N ALA A 7 -0.01 -3.99 14.08
CA ALA A 7 1.29 -3.38 14.32
C ALA A 7 1.87 -2.74 13.05
N ILE A 8 1.76 -3.43 11.90
CA ILE A 8 2.22 -2.91 10.61
C ILE A 8 1.42 -1.67 10.20
N THR A 9 0.09 -1.69 10.34
CA THR A 9 -0.75 -0.55 9.95
C THR A 9 -0.45 0.70 10.79
N ILE A 10 -0.32 0.53 12.12
CA ILE A 10 0.09 1.62 13.02
C ILE A 10 1.48 2.14 12.64
N SER A 11 2.44 1.24 12.39
CA SER A 11 3.78 1.62 11.96
C SER A 11 3.77 2.43 10.67
N CYS A 12 2.96 2.04 9.68
CA CYS A 12 2.82 2.79 8.43
C CYS A 12 2.24 4.20 8.66
N PHE A 13 1.25 4.36 9.54
CA PHE A 13 0.71 5.68 9.88
C PHE A 13 1.74 6.57 10.59
N VAL A 14 2.50 6.01 11.53
CA VAL A 14 3.55 6.74 12.24
C VAL A 14 4.64 7.19 11.27
N LEU A 15 5.14 6.28 10.44
CA LEU A 15 6.15 6.60 9.42
C LEU A 15 5.64 7.63 8.41
N PHE A 16 4.39 7.52 7.96
CA PHE A 16 3.78 8.47 7.04
C PHE A 16 3.67 9.87 7.66
N TRP A 17 3.20 9.97 8.91
CA TRP A 17 3.15 11.23 9.64
C TRP A 17 4.54 11.86 9.76
N CYS A 18 5.54 11.07 10.16
CA CYS A 18 6.91 11.54 10.30
C CYS A 18 7.53 11.96 8.96
N ALA A 19 7.15 11.31 7.84
CA ALA A 19 7.69 11.56 6.52
C ALA A 19 7.23 12.88 5.91
N ILE A 20 5.96 13.24 6.09
CA ILE A 20 5.32 14.36 5.36
C ILE A 20 4.92 15.51 6.31
N ARG A 21 4.53 15.18 7.55
CA ARG A 21 4.05 16.13 8.57
C ARG A 21 2.88 17.02 8.13
N HIS A 22 2.13 16.59 7.11
CA HIS A 22 0.95 17.32 6.65
C HIS A 22 -0.32 16.83 7.37
N LYS A 23 -0.88 17.72 8.21
CA LYS A 23 -1.98 17.37 9.13
C LYS A 23 -3.27 16.95 8.42
N LEU A 24 -3.60 17.60 7.29
CA LEU A 24 -4.85 17.31 6.57
C LEU A 24 -4.80 15.92 5.94
N SER A 25 -3.78 15.62 5.14
CA SER A 25 -3.64 14.31 4.48
C SER A 25 -3.60 13.16 5.48
N THR A 26 -2.88 13.33 6.60
CA THR A 26 -2.83 12.27 7.63
C THR A 26 -4.20 12.03 8.25
N ARG A 27 -4.96 13.09 8.59
CA ARG A 27 -6.33 12.95 9.11
C ARG A 27 -7.24 12.26 8.11
N VAL A 28 -7.16 12.63 6.82
CA VAL A 28 -7.95 12.01 5.75
C VAL A 28 -7.66 10.51 5.67
N TYR A 29 -6.38 10.10 5.65
CA TYR A 29 -6.03 8.67 5.60
C TYR A 29 -6.48 7.90 6.84
N ILE A 30 -6.36 8.49 8.04
CA ILE A 30 -6.84 7.85 9.28
C ILE A 30 -8.36 7.66 9.21
N ILE A 31 -9.12 8.72 8.90
CA ILE A 31 -10.58 8.68 8.80
C ILE A 31 -11.02 7.65 7.76
N TRP A 32 -10.38 7.67 6.59
CA TRP A 32 -10.69 6.73 5.50
C TRP A 32 -10.40 5.28 5.89
N SER A 33 -9.29 5.02 6.59
CA SER A 33 -8.97 3.67 7.08
C SER A 33 -9.94 3.16 8.14
N LEU A 34 -10.39 4.04 9.05
CA LEU A 34 -11.39 3.70 10.07
C LEU A 34 -12.74 3.43 9.42
N PHE A 35 -13.12 4.21 8.41
CA PHE A 35 -14.34 3.99 7.62
C PHE A 35 -14.32 2.61 6.95
N ILE A 36 -13.23 2.26 6.26
CA ILE A 36 -13.08 0.93 5.62
C ILE A 36 -13.09 -0.19 6.68
N SER A 37 -12.40 0.01 7.80
CA SER A 37 -12.38 -0.98 8.90
C SER A 37 -13.76 -1.22 9.47
N PHE A 38 -14.55 -0.16 9.69
CA PHE A 38 -15.93 -0.27 10.17
C PHE A 38 -16.82 -0.99 9.16
N ALA A 39 -16.74 -0.61 7.87
CA ALA A 39 -17.50 -1.26 6.80
C ALA A 39 -17.17 -2.75 6.66
N ALA A 40 -15.88 -3.12 6.82
CA ALA A 40 -15.44 -4.51 6.79
C ALA A 40 -16.01 -5.32 7.96
N VAL A 41 -15.95 -4.80 9.19
CA VAL A 41 -16.48 -5.48 10.38
C VAL A 41 -18.00 -5.60 10.33
N ALA A 42 -18.69 -4.60 9.78
CA ALA A 42 -20.14 -4.64 9.56
C ALA A 42 -20.57 -5.65 8.47
N GLY A 43 -19.63 -6.29 7.76
CA GLY A 43 -19.92 -7.26 6.70
C GLY A 43 -20.43 -6.62 5.41
N PHE A 44 -20.25 -5.30 5.23
CA PHE A 44 -20.80 -4.55 4.09
C PHE A 44 -20.31 -5.10 2.73
N PHE A 45 -19.03 -5.49 2.65
CA PHE A 45 -18.44 -6.06 1.44
C PHE A 45 -18.97 -7.46 1.08
N ILE A 46 -19.51 -8.18 2.07
CA ILE A 46 -20.11 -9.49 1.84
C ILE A 46 -21.56 -9.32 1.38
N GLN A 47 -22.30 -8.40 2.00
CA GLN A 47 -23.71 -8.13 1.67
C GLN A 47 -23.86 -7.43 0.31
N PHE A 48 -22.94 -6.54 -0.04
CA PHE A 48 -22.93 -5.80 -1.29
C PHE A 48 -21.56 -5.92 -1.97
N PRO A 49 -21.26 -7.03 -2.67
CA PRO A 49 -19.94 -7.26 -3.25
C PRO A 49 -19.40 -6.16 -4.17
N PRO A 50 -20.22 -5.47 -5.01
CA PRO A 50 -19.74 -4.34 -5.81
C PRO A 50 -19.16 -3.18 -4.99
N SER A 51 -19.55 -3.07 -3.71
CA SER A 51 -19.01 -2.04 -2.81
C SER A 51 -17.51 -2.17 -2.58
N PHE A 52 -16.94 -3.38 -2.69
CA PHE A 52 -15.51 -3.60 -2.56
C PHE A 52 -14.74 -2.85 -3.65
N ALA A 53 -15.14 -3.01 -4.91
CA ALA A 53 -14.56 -2.28 -6.03
C ALA A 53 -14.73 -0.76 -5.89
N LEU A 54 -15.91 -0.29 -5.46
CA LEU A 54 -16.16 1.13 -5.20
C LEU A 54 -15.23 1.69 -4.11
N THR A 55 -15.04 0.96 -3.00
CA THR A 55 -14.14 1.42 -1.94
C THR A 55 -12.68 1.44 -2.39
N LEU A 56 -12.23 0.46 -3.19
CA LEU A 56 -10.90 0.50 -3.81
C LEU A 56 -10.73 1.72 -4.73
N LEU A 57 -11.69 1.99 -5.61
CA LEU A 57 -11.66 3.21 -6.43
C LEU A 57 -11.63 4.48 -5.57
N GLY A 58 -12.44 4.52 -4.50
CA GLY A 58 -12.41 5.59 -3.51
C GLY A 58 -11.02 5.76 -2.88
N THR A 59 -10.34 4.65 -2.53
CA THR A 59 -8.97 4.71 -2.00
C THR A 59 -8.01 5.34 -3.01
N VAL A 60 -8.08 4.95 -4.28
CA VAL A 60 -7.22 5.51 -5.34
C VAL A 60 -7.48 7.01 -5.50
N ILE A 61 -8.75 7.43 -5.53
CA ILE A 61 -9.13 8.85 -5.60
C ILE A 61 -8.58 9.62 -4.40
N THR A 62 -8.76 9.11 -3.18
CA THR A 62 -8.24 9.78 -1.96
C THR A 62 -6.71 9.93 -1.99
N ILE A 63 -5.98 8.92 -2.49
CA ILE A 63 -4.53 8.95 -2.65
C ILE A 63 -4.13 10.03 -3.66
N VAL A 64 -4.76 10.06 -4.83
CA VAL A 64 -4.47 11.04 -5.89
C VAL A 64 -4.76 12.46 -5.39
N CYS A 65 -5.94 12.71 -4.81
CA CYS A 65 -6.29 14.02 -4.25
C CYS A 65 -5.31 14.46 -3.16
N CYS A 66 -4.96 13.56 -2.23
CA CYS A 66 -3.97 13.86 -1.21
C CYS A 66 -2.59 14.15 -1.80
N SER A 67 -2.17 13.43 -2.85
CA SER A 67 -0.85 13.65 -3.48
C SER A 67 -0.72 15.05 -4.10
N ILE A 68 -1.80 15.59 -4.69
CA ILE A 68 -1.84 16.94 -5.25
C ILE A 68 -1.64 18.00 -4.15
N LEU A 69 -2.24 17.78 -2.98
CA LEU A 69 -2.07 18.68 -1.82
C LEU A 69 -0.65 18.67 -1.26
N LEU A 70 0.15 17.65 -1.57
CA LEU A 70 1.49 17.43 -1.02
C LEU A 70 2.62 17.93 -1.92
N VAL A 71 2.32 18.43 -3.13
CA VAL A 71 3.33 18.84 -4.14
C VAL A 71 4.37 19.83 -3.58
N ASN A 72 3.93 20.77 -2.73
CA ASN A 72 4.81 21.80 -2.15
C ASN A 72 5.34 21.46 -0.75
N THR A 73 5.07 20.25 -0.26
CA THR A 73 5.48 19.84 1.09
C THR A 73 6.88 19.22 1.07
N LYS A 74 7.67 19.46 2.13
CA LYS A 74 8.96 18.80 2.30
C LYS A 74 8.72 17.35 2.71
N ILE A 75 9.14 16.41 1.86
CA ILE A 75 8.97 14.98 2.08
C ILE A 75 10.31 14.35 2.43
N ASN A 76 10.35 13.57 3.51
CA ASN A 76 11.51 12.76 3.85
C ASN A 76 11.49 11.44 3.06
N MET A 77 12.31 11.36 2.01
CA MET A 77 12.40 10.19 1.13
C MET A 77 12.81 8.90 1.86
N TYR A 78 13.67 8.99 2.88
CA TYR A 78 14.12 7.81 3.64
C TYR A 78 12.97 7.15 4.40
N LEU A 79 12.11 7.98 5.03
CA LEU A 79 10.93 7.48 5.72
C LEU A 79 9.89 6.94 4.74
N LEU A 80 9.77 7.54 3.55
CA LEU A 80 8.93 6.99 2.49
C LEU A 80 9.42 5.60 2.06
N LEU A 81 10.73 5.43 1.83
CA LEU A 81 11.31 4.11 1.53
C LEU A 81 11.12 3.12 2.67
N ALA A 82 11.17 3.57 3.93
CA ALA A 82 10.89 2.71 5.08
C ALA A 82 9.45 2.17 5.05
N ILE A 83 8.47 2.98 4.63
CA ILE A 83 7.09 2.50 4.42
C ILE A 83 7.04 1.42 3.34
N HIS A 84 7.85 1.51 2.28
CA HIS A 84 7.88 0.49 1.24
C HIS A 84 8.38 -0.87 1.76
N ILE A 85 9.27 -0.89 2.74
CA ILE A 85 9.78 -2.13 3.36
C ILE A 85 8.65 -2.90 4.08
N SER A 86 7.65 -2.19 4.62
CA SER A 86 6.46 -2.80 5.24
C SER A 86 5.66 -3.69 4.28
N ARG A 87 5.91 -3.65 2.96
CA ARG A 87 5.33 -4.60 2.00
C ARG A 87 5.77 -6.05 2.27
N ILE A 88 7.01 -6.26 2.69
CA ILE A 88 7.54 -7.61 2.94
C ILE A 88 6.69 -8.37 3.97
N PRO A 89 6.47 -7.85 5.19
CA PRO A 89 5.64 -8.56 6.16
C PRO A 89 4.16 -8.67 5.74
N VAL A 90 3.64 -7.70 4.96
CA VAL A 90 2.28 -7.79 4.41
C VAL A 90 2.16 -8.96 3.43
N GLU A 91 3.14 -9.16 2.55
CA GLU A 91 3.16 -10.29 1.61
C GLU A 91 3.18 -11.65 2.33
N PHE A 92 3.90 -11.77 3.45
CA PHE A 92 3.85 -12.98 4.26
C PHE A 92 2.47 -13.22 4.88
N ILE A 93 1.74 -12.16 5.24
CA ILE A 93 0.35 -12.26 5.72
C ILE A 93 -0.57 -12.72 4.57
N LEU A 94 -0.45 -12.12 3.38
CA LEU A 94 -1.23 -12.51 2.20
C LEU A 94 -0.99 -13.98 1.82
N TYR A 95 0.27 -14.42 1.88
CA TYR A 95 0.61 -15.82 1.63
C TYR A 95 0.02 -16.78 2.68
N ALA A 96 -0.01 -16.38 3.96
CA ALA A 96 -0.66 -17.17 5.00
C ALA A 96 -2.19 -17.26 4.77
N LEU A 97 -2.83 -16.18 4.32
CA LEU A 97 -4.24 -16.16 3.95
C LEU A 97 -4.55 -17.03 2.73
N PHE A 98 -3.64 -17.08 1.75
CA PHE A 98 -3.72 -18.02 0.63
C PHE A 98 -3.65 -19.47 1.11
N LYS A 99 -2.72 -19.81 2.02
CA LYS A 99 -2.66 -21.16 2.63
C LYS A 99 -3.95 -21.52 3.37
N ALA A 100 -4.64 -20.53 3.95
CA ALA A 100 -5.94 -20.68 4.58
C ALA A 100 -7.12 -20.71 3.59
N LYS A 101 -6.87 -20.69 2.27
CA LYS A 101 -7.87 -20.66 1.18
C LYS A 101 -8.79 -19.43 1.21
N MET A 102 -8.35 -18.33 1.83
CA MET A 102 -9.11 -17.07 1.92
C MET A 102 -8.75 -16.08 0.80
N LEU A 103 -7.64 -16.31 0.10
CA LEU A 103 -7.18 -15.51 -1.03
C LEU A 103 -6.77 -16.40 -2.20
N PRO A 104 -6.93 -15.95 -3.45
CA PRO A 104 -6.40 -16.65 -4.61
C PRO A 104 -4.87 -16.56 -4.67
N ARG A 105 -4.25 -17.53 -5.34
CA ARG A 105 -2.78 -17.55 -5.55
C ARG A 105 -2.28 -16.29 -6.23
N GLU A 106 -3.05 -15.75 -7.18
CA GLU A 106 -2.67 -14.60 -8.00
C GLU A 106 -2.45 -13.30 -7.20
N MET A 107 -3.04 -13.18 -6.01
CA MET A 107 -2.87 -12.03 -5.11
C MET A 107 -1.62 -12.10 -4.23
N THR A 108 -0.90 -13.22 -4.27
CA THR A 108 0.31 -13.43 -3.46
C THR A 108 1.57 -13.23 -4.27
N PHE A 109 2.70 -13.09 -3.60
CA PHE A 109 4.02 -13.03 -4.23
C PHE A 109 4.42 -14.25 -5.09
N ILE A 110 3.69 -15.37 -5.01
CA ILE A 110 3.90 -16.54 -5.88
C ILE A 110 3.15 -16.40 -7.21
N GLY A 111 2.12 -15.55 -7.25
CA GLY A 111 1.34 -15.21 -8.43
C GLY A 111 1.84 -13.91 -9.06
N CYS A 112 0.91 -12.99 -9.29
CA CYS A 112 1.16 -11.74 -10.02
C CYS A 112 1.42 -10.52 -9.11
N ASN A 113 1.61 -10.71 -7.80
CA ASN A 113 1.90 -9.62 -6.87
C ASN A 113 3.42 -9.45 -6.69
N TYR A 114 3.98 -8.38 -7.25
CA TYR A 114 5.43 -8.12 -7.21
C TYR A 114 5.86 -7.26 -6.02
N ASP A 115 4.97 -6.98 -5.07
CA ASP A 115 5.24 -6.03 -3.98
C ASP A 115 6.37 -6.49 -3.03
N ILE A 116 6.65 -7.80 -2.94
CA ILE A 116 7.84 -8.31 -2.22
C ILE A 116 9.14 -7.80 -2.84
N VAL A 117 9.22 -7.73 -4.17
CA VAL A 117 10.39 -7.25 -4.91
C VAL A 117 10.57 -5.76 -4.65
N PHE A 118 9.48 -4.99 -4.66
CA PHE A 118 9.51 -3.57 -4.31
C PHE A 118 9.87 -3.33 -2.84
N GLY A 119 9.45 -4.19 -1.92
CA GLY A 119 9.86 -4.13 -0.52
C GLY A 119 11.36 -4.35 -0.33
N ILE A 120 11.92 -5.38 -0.97
CA ILE A 120 13.36 -5.69 -0.89
C ILE A 120 14.20 -4.61 -1.59
N THR A 121 13.81 -4.19 -2.79
CA THR A 121 14.52 -3.14 -3.53
C THR A 121 14.42 -1.77 -2.84
N ALA A 122 13.33 -1.48 -2.13
CA ALA A 122 13.25 -0.28 -1.29
C ALA A 122 14.27 -0.29 -0.15
N LEU A 123 14.52 -1.44 0.48
CA LEU A 123 15.58 -1.58 1.49
C LEU A 123 16.96 -1.28 0.87
N ILE A 124 17.23 -1.79 -0.34
CA ILE A 124 18.47 -1.49 -1.08
C ILE A 124 18.58 0.01 -1.36
N PHE A 125 17.53 0.65 -1.88
CA PHE A 125 17.52 2.10 -2.11
C PHE A 125 17.68 2.91 -0.83
N LEU A 126 17.13 2.45 0.30
CA LEU A 126 17.27 3.11 1.59
C LEU A 126 18.73 3.07 2.06
N ILE A 127 19.34 1.88 2.07
CA ILE A 127 20.74 1.70 2.50
C ILE A 127 21.68 2.48 1.58
N THR A 128 21.56 2.29 0.26
CA THR A 128 22.40 3.00 -0.71
C THR A 128 22.18 4.52 -0.67
N GLY A 129 20.96 4.99 -0.42
CA GLY A 129 20.66 6.40 -0.26
C GLY A 129 21.32 7.05 0.95
N ILE A 130 21.55 6.30 2.04
CA ILE A 130 22.27 6.80 3.23
C ILE A 130 23.72 7.15 2.87
N PHE A 131 24.38 6.30 2.09
CA PHE A 131 25.76 6.53 1.66
C PHE A 131 25.87 7.47 0.44
N PHE A 132 24.92 7.36 -0.49
CA PHE A 132 24.94 8.04 -1.78
C PHE A 132 23.60 8.76 -2.04
N ARG A 133 23.40 9.91 -1.38
CA ARG A 133 22.16 10.70 -1.48
C ARG A 133 21.76 11.09 -2.91
N LYS A 134 22.72 11.17 -3.85
CA LYS A 134 22.44 11.45 -5.27
C LYS A 134 21.61 10.35 -5.93
N ILE A 135 21.52 9.14 -5.36
CA ILE A 135 20.80 8.00 -5.93
C ILE A 135 19.34 8.33 -6.27
N PHE A 136 18.70 9.20 -5.47
CA PHE A 136 17.32 9.63 -5.65
C PHE A 136 17.09 10.49 -6.90
N ASN A 137 18.14 11.07 -7.48
CA ASN A 137 18.04 11.89 -8.68
C ASN A 137 18.26 11.09 -9.97
N PHE A 138 18.70 9.83 -9.87
CA PHE A 138 18.97 9.02 -11.06
C PHE A 138 17.68 8.57 -11.75
N GLN A 139 17.78 8.36 -13.06
CA GLN A 139 16.69 7.80 -13.87
C GLN A 139 16.22 6.45 -13.34
N ILE A 140 17.12 5.62 -12.82
CA ILE A 140 16.79 4.31 -12.22
C ILE A 140 15.78 4.46 -11.07
N PHE A 141 15.95 5.44 -10.18
CA PHE A 141 15.01 5.67 -9.08
C PHE A 141 13.63 6.10 -9.58
N ARG A 142 13.58 6.93 -10.64
CA ARG A 142 12.32 7.32 -11.28
C ARG A 142 11.62 6.14 -11.96
N LEU A 143 12.36 5.33 -12.71
CA LEU A 143 11.85 4.12 -13.34
C LEU A 143 11.31 3.13 -12.29
N TRP A 144 12.03 2.97 -11.18
CA TRP A 144 11.59 2.12 -10.07
C TRP A 144 10.24 2.57 -9.50
N ASN A 145 10.03 3.88 -9.33
CA ASN A 145 8.73 4.39 -8.89
C ASN A 145 7.62 4.13 -9.92
N ILE A 146 7.90 4.31 -11.21
CA ILE A 146 6.92 4.03 -12.29
C ILE A 146 6.52 2.54 -12.27
N PHE A 147 7.49 1.64 -12.23
CA PHE A 147 7.20 0.21 -12.13
C PHE A 147 6.48 -0.16 -10.82
N GLY A 148 6.77 0.52 -9.72
CA GLY A 148 6.06 0.34 -8.46
C GLY A 148 4.58 0.72 -8.56
N ILE A 149 4.25 1.81 -9.26
CA ILE A 149 2.87 2.20 -9.53
C ILE A 149 2.18 1.13 -10.41
N CYS A 150 2.85 0.63 -11.45
CA CYS A 150 2.32 -0.45 -12.26
C CYS A 150 2.03 -1.73 -11.44
N SER A 151 2.93 -2.11 -10.51
CA SER A 151 2.71 -3.25 -9.60
C SER A 151 1.45 -3.08 -8.78
N VAL A 152 1.28 -1.92 -8.14
CA VAL A 152 0.09 -1.64 -7.31
C VAL A 152 -1.19 -1.67 -8.16
N LEU A 153 -1.15 -1.13 -9.38
CA LEU A 153 -2.30 -1.19 -10.29
C LEU A 153 -2.69 -2.63 -10.66
N ILE A 154 -1.71 -3.51 -10.90
CA ILE A 154 -1.96 -4.94 -11.15
C ILE A 154 -2.69 -5.56 -9.95
N VAL A 155 -2.20 -5.32 -8.73
CA VAL A 155 -2.82 -5.87 -7.51
C VAL A 155 -4.23 -5.32 -7.29
N VAL A 156 -4.47 -4.04 -7.56
CA VAL A 156 -5.82 -3.44 -7.48
C VAL A 156 -6.78 -4.07 -8.48
N LEU A 157 -6.34 -4.27 -9.73
CA LEU A 157 -7.15 -4.93 -10.76
C LEU A 157 -7.46 -6.39 -10.41
N LEU A 158 -6.46 -7.14 -9.96
CA LEU A 158 -6.64 -8.52 -9.47
C LEU A 158 -7.59 -8.54 -8.26
N GLY A 159 -7.46 -7.55 -7.36
CA GLY A 159 -8.39 -7.21 -6.27
C GLY A 159 -9.84 -7.27 -6.70
N ILE A 160 -10.16 -6.43 -7.68
CA ILE A 160 -11.50 -6.25 -8.21
C ILE A 160 -11.96 -7.53 -8.92
N LEU A 161 -11.13 -8.09 -9.81
CA LEU A 161 -11.47 -9.27 -10.61
C LEU A 161 -11.66 -10.54 -9.78
N SER A 162 -10.98 -10.67 -8.64
CA SER A 162 -11.09 -11.86 -7.78
C SER A 162 -12.11 -11.71 -6.67
N SER A 163 -12.59 -10.49 -6.41
CA SER A 163 -13.73 -10.30 -5.51
C SER A 163 -14.97 -10.98 -6.12
N PRO A 164 -15.90 -11.49 -5.30
CA PRO A 164 -17.13 -12.12 -5.78
C PRO A 164 -18.08 -11.07 -6.34
N ILE A 165 -17.68 -10.40 -7.41
CA ILE A 165 -18.56 -9.55 -8.21
C ILE A 165 -19.42 -10.53 -9.00
N PRO A 166 -20.75 -10.48 -8.86
CA PRO A 166 -21.61 -11.16 -9.82
C PRO A 166 -21.34 -10.49 -11.17
N ILE A 167 -20.62 -11.18 -12.05
CA ILE A 167 -20.52 -10.83 -13.47
C ILE A 167 -21.73 -11.44 -14.16
#